data_AF-A0A6I5R1K0-F1
#
_entry.id   AF-A0A6I5R1K0-F1
#
_cell.length_a   1.000
_cell.length_b   1.000
_cell.length_c   1.000
_cell.angle_alpha   90.00
_cell.angle_beta   90.00
_cell.angle_gamma   90.00
#
_symmetry.space_group_name_H-M   'P 1'
#
loop_
_entity.id
_entity.type
_entity.pdbx_description
1 polymer ?
#
loop_
_entity_poly.entity_id
_entity_poly.type
_entity_poly.pdbx_seq_one_letter_code
_entity_poly.pdbx_strand_id
1 'polypeptide(L)'
;MGDRIAIELDHLPEDLQAVTKVIERSALSRRGDELALLELLRLLEQLHTYIRDEWFQEAMPTNRQRLYALLKDIEIGGGWPYIQRMRLRSLLEKLELEERDAQEERTDIP
;
A
#
# COMPACT_ATOMS: atom_id res chain seq x y z
N MET A 1 23.31 -14.64 -1.15
CA MET A 1 23.45 -14.34 0.30
C MET A 1 22.91 -12.93 0.51
N GLY A 2 21.81 -12.76 1.25
CA GLY A 2 21.48 -11.59 2.09
C GLY A 2 21.21 -10.19 1.53
N ASP A 3 21.66 -9.81 0.33
CA ASP A 3 21.95 -8.39 0.06
C ASP A 3 20.80 -7.51 -0.51
N ARG A 4 19.54 -7.75 -0.14
CA ARG A 4 18.42 -6.89 -0.64
C ARG A 4 17.43 -6.37 0.41
N ILE A 5 17.60 -6.67 1.70
CA ILE A 5 16.90 -5.98 2.80
C ILE A 5 17.86 -5.00 3.49
N ALA A 6 18.73 -4.36 2.72
CA ALA A 6 19.39 -3.13 3.14
C ALA A 6 18.59 -1.94 2.59
N ILE A 7 17.25 -2.03 2.59
CA ILE A 7 16.39 -0.92 2.20
C ILE A 7 16.35 0.01 3.42
N GLU A 8 17.29 0.95 3.45
CA GLU A 8 17.20 2.26 4.14
C GLU A 8 16.57 2.28 5.55
N LEU A 9 16.84 1.26 6.37
CA LEU A 9 16.30 1.19 7.74
C LEU A 9 16.78 2.36 8.61
N ASP A 10 17.96 2.90 8.31
CA ASP A 10 18.57 3.99 9.07
C ASP A 10 17.83 5.33 8.93
N HIS A 11 16.94 5.47 7.94
CA HIS A 11 16.13 6.67 7.73
C HIS A 11 14.69 6.54 8.24
N LEU A 12 14.31 5.36 8.72
CA LEU A 12 12.98 5.15 9.29
C LEU A 12 12.88 5.77 10.69
N PRO A 13 11.68 6.23 11.09
CA PRO A 13 11.36 6.52 12.48
C PRO A 13 11.75 5.39 13.44
N GLU A 14 12.13 5.73 14.67
CA GLU A 14 12.66 4.79 15.67
C GLU A 14 11.70 3.62 15.97
N ASP A 15 10.40 3.89 15.98
CA ASP A 15 9.35 2.88 16.17
C ASP A 15 9.33 1.87 15.01
N LEU A 16 9.44 2.34 13.77
CA LEU A 16 9.50 1.45 12.59
C LEU A 16 10.79 0.64 12.55
N GLN A 17 11.93 1.22 12.96
CA GLN A 17 13.18 0.47 13.10
C GLN A 17 13.06 -0.66 14.13
N ALA A 18 12.40 -0.39 15.26
CA ALA A 18 12.17 -1.40 16.28
C ALA A 18 11.30 -2.56 15.77
N VAL A 19 10.22 -2.25 15.03
CA VAL A 19 9.35 -3.25 14.41
C VAL A 19 10.14 -4.12 13.43
N THR A 20 10.94 -3.52 12.55
CA THR A 20 11.77 -4.26 11.60
C THR A 20 12.70 -5.23 12.31
N LYS A 21 13.43 -4.77 13.35
CA LYS A 21 14.35 -5.63 14.13
C LYS A 21 13.63 -6.82 14.78
N VAL A 22 12.38 -6.64 15.22
CA VAL A 22 11.58 -7.74 15.79
C VAL A 22 11.18 -8.75 14.72
N ILE A 23 10.76 -8.29 13.54
CA ILE A 23 10.39 -9.16 12.42
C ILE A 23 11.60 -9.95 11.92
N GLU A 24 12.76 -9.30 11.75
CA GLU A 24 14.01 -9.94 11.34
C GLU A 24 14.46 -11.01 12.33
N ARG A 25 14.45 -10.71 13.64
CA ARG A 25 14.76 -11.70 14.68
C ARG A 25 13.81 -12.89 14.64
N SER A 26 12.52 -12.63 14.42
CA SER A 26 11.51 -13.68 14.32
C SER A 26 11.75 -14.58 13.11
N ALA A 27 12.07 -14.00 11.95
CA ALA A 27 12.42 -14.74 10.74
C ALA A 27 13.71 -15.56 10.92
N LEU A 28 14.76 -14.96 11.50
CA LEU A 28 16.03 -15.63 11.78
C LEU A 28 15.86 -16.83 12.72
N SER A 29 15.03 -16.71 13.75
CA SER A 29 14.75 -17.81 14.69
C SER A 29 14.02 -19.00 14.06
N ARG A 30 13.38 -18.80 12.90
CA ARG A 30 12.58 -19.79 12.16
C ARG A 30 13.30 -20.27 10.89
N ARG A 31 14.57 -19.88 10.70
CA ARG A 31 15.33 -20.22 9.51
C ARG A 31 15.48 -21.73 9.37
N GLY A 32 15.08 -22.26 8.21
CA GLY A 32 15.13 -23.69 7.90
C GLY A 32 13.84 -24.44 8.24
N ASP A 33 12.85 -23.78 8.85
CA ASP A 33 11.51 -24.32 9.07
C ASP A 33 10.50 -23.59 8.18
N GLU A 34 10.11 -24.26 7.09
CA GLU A 34 9.19 -23.73 6.08
C GLU A 34 7.80 -23.43 6.62
N LEU A 35 7.29 -24.22 7.56
CA LEU A 35 5.96 -24.01 8.15
C LEU A 35 5.99 -22.84 9.13
N ALA A 36 7.03 -22.73 9.94
CA ALA A 36 7.22 -21.61 10.86
C ALA A 36 7.42 -20.28 10.11
N LEU A 37 8.15 -20.29 8.98
CA LEU A 37 8.28 -19.11 8.13
C LEU A 37 6.94 -18.74 7.47
N LEU A 38 6.18 -19.73 6.99
CA LEU A 38 4.85 -19.48 6.43
C LEU A 38 3.86 -18.91 7.46
N GLU A 39 3.94 -19.35 8.72
CA GLU A 39 3.18 -18.78 9.83
C GLU A 39 3.49 -17.28 10.01
N LEU A 40 4.77 -16.91 10.04
CA LEU A 40 5.20 -15.51 10.13
C LEU A 40 4.68 -14.68 8.95
N LEU A 41 4.78 -15.19 7.73
CA LEU A 41 4.30 -14.49 6.53
C LEU A 41 2.78 -14.26 6.57
N ARG A 42 2.00 -15.25 7.02
CA ARG A 42 0.54 -15.12 7.16
C ARG A 42 0.16 -14.09 8.21
N LEU A 43 0.88 -14.03 9.33
CA LEU A 43 0.68 -13.01 10.35
C LEU A 43 0.93 -11.61 9.80
N LEU A 44 2.03 -11.41 9.07
CA LEU A 44 2.34 -10.11 8.46
C LEU A 44 1.26 -9.68 7.46
N GLU A 45 0.72 -10.61 6.67
CA GLU A 45 -0.39 -10.33 5.75
C GLU A 45 -1.68 -9.95 6.49
N GLN A 46 -1.99 -10.62 7.60
CA GLN A 46 -3.16 -10.29 8.43
C GLN A 46 -3.03 -8.89 9.04
N LEU A 47 -1.85 -8.55 9.58
CA LEU A 47 -1.58 -7.21 10.12
C LEU A 47 -1.68 -6.15 9.04
N HIS A 48 -1.10 -6.41 7.86
CA HIS A 48 -1.22 -5.53 6.70
C HIS A 48 -2.69 -5.32 6.31
N THR A 49 -3.47 -6.40 6.19
CA THR A 49 -4.90 -6.33 5.85
C THR A 49 -5.68 -5.51 6.87
N TYR A 50 -5.45 -5.74 8.16
CA TYR A 50 -6.13 -5.01 9.24
C TYR A 50 -5.80 -3.50 9.21
N ILE A 51 -4.52 -3.14 9.13
CA ILE A 51 -4.08 -1.74 9.05
C ILE A 51 -4.68 -1.06 7.81
N ARG A 52 -4.69 -1.78 6.67
CA ARG A 52 -5.24 -1.28 5.43
C ARG A 52 -6.73 -0.98 5.56
N ASP A 53 -7.50 -1.94 6.04
CA ASP A 53 -8.97 -1.86 6.01
C ASP A 53 -9.54 -0.94 7.09
N GLU A 54 -8.89 -0.86 8.25
CA GLU A 54 -9.35 0.02 9.35
C GLU A 54 -8.76 1.42 9.25
N TRP A 55 -7.44 1.57 9.19
CA TRP A 55 -6.80 2.89 9.39
C TRP A 55 -6.37 3.56 8.09
N PHE A 56 -5.86 2.80 7.13
CA PHE A 56 -5.40 3.38 5.86
C PHE A 56 -6.58 3.86 5.01
N GLN A 57 -7.67 3.10 4.95
CA GLN A 57 -8.89 3.52 4.24
C GLN A 57 -9.49 4.79 4.84
N GLU A 58 -9.53 4.94 6.16
CA GLU A 58 -9.99 6.18 6.83
C GLU A 58 -9.08 7.37 6.51
N ALA A 59 -7.76 7.13 6.39
CA ALA A 59 -6.78 8.16 6.06
C ALA A 59 -6.73 8.51 4.56
N MET A 60 -7.54 7.86 3.70
CA MET A 60 -7.51 8.09 2.26
C MET A 60 -7.85 9.56 1.92
N PRO A 61 -7.06 10.21 1.04
CA PRO A 61 -7.35 11.57 0.64
C PRO A 61 -8.69 11.64 -0.10
N THR A 62 -9.60 12.49 0.38
CA THR A 62 -10.84 12.83 -0.34
C THR A 62 -10.60 13.83 -1.48
N ASN A 63 -9.46 14.52 -1.47
CA ASN A 63 -9.02 15.39 -2.56
C ASN A 63 -8.32 14.58 -3.66
N ARG A 64 -8.86 14.64 -4.87
CA ARG A 64 -8.34 13.97 -6.08
C ARG A 64 -6.84 14.20 -6.30
N GLN A 65 -6.34 15.43 -6.19
CA GLN A 65 -4.93 15.72 -6.43
C GLN A 65 -4.01 15.01 -5.42
N ARG A 66 -4.42 14.97 -4.15
CA ARG A 66 -3.68 14.26 -3.10
C ARG A 66 -3.78 12.74 -3.27
N LEU A 67 -4.92 12.26 -3.75
CA LEU A 67 -5.09 10.84 -4.11
C LEU A 67 -4.14 10.46 -5.25
N TYR A 68 -4.06 11.24 -6.33
CA TYR A 68 -3.12 10.99 -7.43
C TYR A 68 -1.65 11.01 -6.99
N ALA A 69 -1.27 11.95 -6.12
CA ALA A 69 0.07 11.99 -5.55
C ALA A 69 0.37 10.71 -4.73
N LEU A 70 -0.57 10.30 -3.87
CA LEU A 70 -0.45 9.08 -3.08
C LEU A 70 -0.32 7.83 -3.97
N LEU A 71 -1.14 7.71 -5.02
CA LEU A 71 -1.09 6.58 -5.95
C LEU A 71 0.24 6.51 -6.70
N LYS A 72 0.77 7.67 -7.12
CA LYS A 72 2.07 7.74 -7.79
C LYS A 72 3.23 7.32 -6.87
N ASP A 73 3.19 7.72 -5.61
CA ASP A 73 4.19 7.31 -4.60
C ASP A 73 4.14 5.80 -4.36
N ILE A 74 2.93 5.22 -4.27
CA ILE A 74 2.73 3.77 -4.15
C ILE A 74 3.29 3.01 -5.36
N GLU A 75 3.14 3.55 -6.58
CA GLU A 75 3.67 2.92 -7.79
C GLU A 75 5.20 2.94 -7.85
N ILE A 76 5.83 4.03 -7.42
CA ILE A 76 7.29 4.20 -7.42
C ILE A 76 7.96 3.34 -6.33
N GLY A 77 7.34 3.23 -5.15
CA GLY A 77 7.88 2.49 -4.00
C GLY A 77 7.87 0.96 -4.15
N GLY A 78 7.21 0.41 -5.18
CA GLY A 78 7.24 -1.01 -5.48
C GLY A 78 6.41 -1.88 -4.54
N GLY A 79 5.09 -1.89 -4.77
CA GLY A 79 4.29 -3.10 -4.54
C GLY A 79 3.27 -2.99 -3.42
N TRP A 80 2.08 -2.50 -3.76
CA TRP A 80 0.87 -2.84 -3.03
C TRP A 80 0.63 -4.36 -3.10
N PRO A 81 0.45 -5.11 -2.00
CA PRO A 81 0.05 -6.50 -2.06
C PRO A 81 -1.45 -6.52 -2.45
N TYR A 82 -1.73 -6.87 -3.70
CA TYR A 82 -3.07 -7.19 -4.19
C TYR A 82 -4.14 -6.07 -4.28
N ILE A 83 -3.80 -4.79 -4.55
CA ILE A 83 -4.76 -3.96 -5.31
C ILE A 83 -4.75 -4.59 -6.69
N GLN A 84 -5.85 -5.29 -7.01
CA GLN A 84 -6.17 -5.72 -8.36
C GLN A 84 -5.93 -4.53 -9.28
N ARG A 85 -4.82 -4.50 -10.02
CA ARG A 85 -4.40 -3.36 -10.88
C ARG A 85 -5.48 -2.95 -11.89
N MET A 86 -6.46 -3.83 -12.11
CA MET A 86 -7.68 -3.59 -12.88
C MET A 86 -8.67 -2.68 -12.15
N ARG A 87 -8.91 -2.88 -10.84
CA ARG A 87 -9.85 -2.05 -10.06
C ARG A 87 -9.40 -0.60 -9.92
N LEU A 88 -8.09 -0.36 -9.83
CA LEU A 88 -7.56 1.00 -9.74
C LEU A 88 -7.70 1.76 -11.08
N ARG A 89 -7.37 1.12 -12.21
CA ARG A 89 -7.60 1.71 -13.54
C ARG A 89 -9.09 1.97 -13.78
N SER A 90 -9.95 1.03 -13.45
CA SER A 90 -11.40 1.22 -13.57
C SER A 90 -11.97 2.28 -12.63
N LEU A 91 -11.31 2.54 -11.48
CA LEU A 91 -11.68 3.66 -10.59
C LEU A 91 -11.26 5.00 -11.21
N LEU A 92 -10.04 5.07 -11.74
CA LEU A 92 -9.53 6.26 -12.42
C LEU A 92 -10.32 6.59 -13.69
N GLU A 93 -10.64 5.60 -14.52
CA GLU A 93 -11.46 5.78 -15.73
C GLU A 93 -12.87 6.27 -15.40
N LYS A 94 -13.48 5.76 -14.30
CA LYS A 94 -14.80 6.24 -13.86
C LYS A 94 -14.76 7.67 -13.35
N LEU A 95 -13.70 8.05 -12.62
CA LEU A 95 -13.50 9.43 -12.16
C LEU A 95 -13.26 10.39 -13.33
N GLU A 96 -12.52 9.96 -14.36
CA GLU A 96 -12.33 10.72 -15.60
C GLU A 96 -13.62 10.82 -16.43
N LEU A 97 -14.47 9.78 -16.44
CA LEU A 97 -15.78 9.83 -17.10
C LEU A 97 -16.72 10.82 -16.39
N GLU A 98 -16.81 10.75 -15.05
CA GLU A 98 -17.62 11.68 -14.26
C GLU A 98 -17.18 13.14 -14.43
N GLU A 99 -15.89 13.40 -14.61
CA GLU A 99 -15.39 14.75 -14.89
C GLU A 99 -15.79 15.27 -16.28
N ARG A 100 -15.89 14.39 -17.28
CA ARG A 100 -16.35 14.75 -18.62
C ARG A 100 -17.85 14.99 -18.64
N ASP A 101 -18.62 14.12 -17.99
CA ASP A 101 -20.07 14.25 -17.89
C ASP A 101 -20.47 15.52 -17.11
N ALA A 102 -19.75 15.84 -16.02
CA ALA A 102 -19.98 17.07 -15.24
C ALA A 102 -19.55 18.37 -15.96
N GLN A 103 -18.71 18.26 -16.99
CA GLN A 103 -18.33 19.39 -17.84
C GLN A 103 -19.32 19.58 -19.00
N GLU A 104 -19.86 18.49 -19.56
CA GLU A 104 -20.89 18.52 -20.61
C GLU A 104 -22.24 19.06 -20.09
N GLU A 105 -22.68 18.69 -18.88
CA GLU A 105 -23.88 19.26 -18.24
C GLU A 105 -23.77 20.77 -17.94
N ARG A 106 -22.56 21.30 -17.78
CA ARG A 106 -22.32 22.74 -17.56
C ARG A 106 -22.36 23.56 -18.85
N THR A 107 -22.14 22.93 -20.00
CA THR A 107 -22.13 23.60 -21.31
C THR A 107 -23.51 23.68 -21.98
N ASP A 108 -24.51 22.99 -21.43
CA ASP A 108 -25.89 22.93 -21.97
C ASP A 108 -26.92 23.77 -21.17
N ILE A 109 -26.47 24.74 -20.38
CA ILE A 109 -27.36 25.75 -19.79
C ILE A 109 -27.46 26.94 -20.76
N PRO A 110 -28.65 27.23 -21.33
CA PRO A 110 -28.85 28.24 -22.37
C PRO A 110 -28.65 29.68 -21.90
#